data_AF-A0A1Z4M0E7-F1
#
_entry.id   AF-A0A1Z4M0E7-F1
#
_cell.length_a   1.000
_cell.length_b   1.000
_cell.length_c   1.000
_cell.angle_alpha   90.00
_cell.angle_beta   90.00
_cell.angle_gamma   90.00
#
_symmetry.space_group_name_H-M   'P 1'
#
loop_
_entity.id
_entity.type
_entity.pdbx_description
1 polymer ?
#
loop_
_entity_poly.entity_id
_entity_poly.type
_entity_poly.pdbx_seq_one_letter_code
_entity_poly.pdbx_strand_id
1 'polypeptide(L)'
;MALEAYFKQVSPDLLEKFQKYPDFFELFDDAQYLPDSPFWQDLSLDLNNSEDAKWFDEATNYVPQTLAKLKVEQPEEFEKLKSDIPTMLAEGKNSEFDIGKKWNNLHLILTGTNYSTPVPSLIGKNKQDKLPSVNAILGGKTIDYETDNGLLRYLTVDEVKQVAQALSKFTQANFKERFASKGLEKGFDNLYDAYKQLQNYYQNVAYQENAMFLYFG
;
A
#
# COMPACT_ATOMS: atom_id res chain seq x y z
N MET A 1 15.36 7.51 -10.30
CA MET A 1 14.11 6.72 -10.35
C MET A 1 13.12 7.43 -9.45
N ALA A 2 11.86 7.62 -9.88
CA ALA A 2 10.86 8.26 -9.05
C ALA A 2 9.95 7.16 -8.49
N LEU A 3 9.96 7.00 -7.17
CA LEU A 3 9.26 5.94 -6.45
C LEU A 3 7.75 6.09 -6.62
N GLU A 4 7.05 4.97 -6.68
CA GLU A 4 5.59 4.83 -6.64
C GLU A 4 5.18 4.29 -5.28
N ALA A 5 3.93 4.53 -4.86
CA ALA A 5 3.48 4.16 -3.53
C ALA A 5 2.16 3.40 -3.60
N TYR A 6 2.17 2.25 -2.97
CA TYR A 6 1.15 1.24 -3.08
C TYR A 6 0.51 0.99 -1.72
N PHE A 7 -0.79 0.72 -1.75
CA PHE A 7 -1.59 0.40 -0.58
C PHE A 7 -2.38 -0.86 -0.87
N LYS A 8 -2.29 -1.86 0.01
CA LYS A 8 -2.97 -3.13 -0.17
C LYS A 8 -3.64 -3.54 1.13
N GLN A 9 -4.94 -3.74 1.08
CA GLN A 9 -5.71 -4.17 2.25
C GLN A 9 -5.43 -5.63 2.57
N VAL A 10 -5.54 -5.98 3.85
CA VAL A 10 -5.32 -7.33 4.35
C VAL A 10 -6.19 -7.55 5.59
N SER A 11 -6.70 -8.77 5.77
CA SER A 11 -7.40 -9.11 7.00
C SER A 11 -6.47 -8.99 8.22
N PRO A 12 -7.01 -8.63 9.40
CA PRO A 12 -6.20 -8.54 10.62
C PRO A 12 -5.48 -9.85 10.96
N ASP A 13 -6.15 -10.99 10.71
CA ASP A 13 -5.58 -12.31 10.97
C ASP A 13 -4.34 -12.57 10.10
N LEU A 14 -4.40 -12.25 8.79
CA LEU A 14 -3.24 -12.39 7.92
C LEU A 14 -2.13 -11.39 8.25
N LEU A 15 -2.46 -10.15 8.63
CA LEU A 15 -1.47 -9.19 9.10
C LEU A 15 -0.63 -9.77 10.26
N GLU A 16 -1.27 -10.39 11.25
CA GLU A 16 -0.56 -11.03 12.37
C GLU A 16 0.37 -12.16 11.90
N LYS A 17 -0.06 -12.92 10.87
CA LYS A 17 0.81 -13.95 10.27
C LYS A 17 2.03 -13.33 9.60
N PHE A 18 1.86 -12.29 8.78
CA PHE A 18 2.97 -11.64 8.09
C PHE A 18 3.92 -10.90 9.05
N GLN A 19 3.44 -10.40 10.17
CA GLN A 19 4.31 -9.86 11.23
C GLN A 19 5.23 -10.93 11.84
N LYS A 20 4.76 -12.18 11.91
CA LYS A 20 5.52 -13.29 12.48
C LYS A 20 6.34 -14.06 11.45
N TYR A 21 5.87 -14.10 10.21
CA TYR A 21 6.42 -14.84 9.08
C TYR A 21 6.51 -13.93 7.85
N PRO A 22 7.41 -12.93 7.87
CA PRO A 22 7.48 -11.87 6.87
C PRO A 22 7.63 -12.39 5.44
N ASP A 23 8.42 -13.45 5.23
CA ASP A 23 8.70 -13.98 3.89
C ASP A 23 7.47 -14.56 3.18
N PHE A 24 6.39 -14.85 3.92
CA PHE A 24 5.12 -15.27 3.31
C PHE A 24 4.37 -14.10 2.68
N PHE A 25 4.77 -12.86 2.92
CA PHE A 25 4.20 -11.71 2.23
C PHE A 25 4.44 -11.78 0.71
N GLU A 26 5.59 -12.30 0.26
CA GLU A 26 5.91 -12.50 -1.17
C GLU A 26 4.78 -13.28 -1.86
N LEU A 27 4.26 -14.33 -1.21
CA LEU A 27 3.15 -15.13 -1.72
C LEU A 27 1.83 -14.35 -1.82
N PHE A 28 1.56 -13.49 -0.85
CA PHE A 28 0.38 -12.62 -0.85
C PHE A 28 0.49 -11.55 -1.93
N ASP A 29 1.67 -10.99 -2.14
CA ASP A 29 1.85 -9.94 -3.11
C ASP A 29 1.79 -10.47 -4.55
N ASP A 30 2.53 -11.56 -4.81
CA ASP A 30 2.56 -12.27 -6.09
C ASP A 30 1.20 -12.81 -6.53
N ALA A 31 0.27 -13.01 -5.59
CA ALA A 31 -1.06 -13.53 -5.88
C ALA A 31 -1.82 -12.66 -6.90
N GLN A 32 -1.51 -11.36 -6.99
CA GLN A 32 -2.09 -10.49 -8.01
C GLN A 32 -1.77 -10.92 -9.44
N TYR A 33 -0.71 -11.71 -9.65
CA TYR A 33 -0.32 -12.23 -10.96
C TYR A 33 -0.92 -13.60 -11.27
N LEU A 34 -1.75 -14.17 -10.39
CA LEU A 34 -2.45 -15.42 -10.72
C LEU A 34 -3.34 -15.23 -11.96
N PRO A 35 -3.50 -16.26 -12.82
CA PRO A 35 -4.23 -16.12 -14.09
C PRO A 35 -5.69 -15.65 -13.95
N ASP A 36 -6.32 -15.93 -12.81
CA ASP A 36 -7.70 -15.55 -12.49
C ASP A 36 -7.81 -14.19 -11.76
N SER A 37 -6.69 -13.48 -11.59
CA SER A 37 -6.64 -12.19 -10.92
C SER A 37 -7.30 -11.07 -11.75
N PRO A 38 -8.04 -10.13 -11.12
CA PRO A 38 -8.54 -8.92 -11.78
C PRO A 38 -7.44 -8.04 -12.38
N PHE A 39 -6.21 -8.11 -11.85
CA PHE A 39 -5.04 -7.36 -12.33
C PHE A 39 -4.89 -7.40 -13.86
N TRP A 40 -5.04 -8.59 -14.45
CA TRP A 40 -4.88 -8.79 -15.89
C TRP A 40 -5.96 -8.09 -16.73
N GLN A 41 -7.16 -7.90 -16.15
CA GLN A 41 -8.27 -7.21 -16.83
C GLN A 41 -8.00 -5.71 -16.92
N ASP A 42 -7.44 -5.13 -15.86
CA ASP A 42 -7.13 -3.71 -15.81
C ASP A 42 -5.96 -3.34 -16.74
N LEU A 43 -5.01 -4.26 -16.90
CA LEU A 43 -3.78 -4.02 -17.65
C LEU A 43 -3.94 -4.15 -19.17
N SER A 44 -5.05 -4.71 -19.65
CA SER A 44 -5.40 -4.76 -21.09
C SER A 44 -4.33 -5.39 -22.00
N LEU A 45 -3.74 -6.51 -21.58
CA LEU A 45 -2.70 -7.21 -22.35
C LEU A 45 -3.20 -7.75 -23.70
N ASP A 46 -2.34 -7.72 -24.71
CA ASP A 46 -2.53 -8.45 -25.96
C ASP A 46 -1.67 -9.71 -25.98
N LEU A 47 -2.25 -10.86 -25.63
CA LEU A 47 -1.52 -12.13 -25.61
C LEU A 47 -1.07 -12.62 -27.01
N ASN A 48 -1.43 -11.93 -28.10
CA ASN A 48 -0.85 -12.18 -29.42
C ASN A 48 0.49 -11.45 -29.60
N ASN A 49 0.78 -10.46 -28.75
CA ASN A 49 2.09 -9.85 -28.65
C ASN A 49 3.02 -10.77 -27.85
N SER A 50 4.20 -11.08 -28.41
CA SER A 50 5.17 -11.97 -27.79
C SER A 50 5.75 -11.44 -26.47
N GLU A 51 5.83 -10.13 -26.29
CA GLU A 51 6.33 -9.51 -25.06
C GLU A 51 5.29 -9.65 -23.93
N ASP A 52 4.03 -9.31 -24.22
CA ASP A 52 2.91 -9.44 -23.28
C ASP A 52 2.67 -10.91 -22.88
N ALA A 53 2.69 -11.83 -23.84
CA ALA A 53 2.56 -13.26 -23.58
C ALA A 53 3.70 -13.79 -22.71
N LYS A 54 4.94 -13.39 -23.01
CA LYS A 54 6.11 -13.79 -22.22
C LYS A 54 6.02 -13.26 -20.79
N TRP A 55 5.63 -12.00 -20.62
CA TRP A 55 5.52 -11.42 -19.28
C TRP A 55 4.37 -12.06 -18.48
N PHE A 56 3.23 -12.33 -19.10
CA PHE A 56 2.15 -13.09 -18.47
C PHE A 56 2.62 -14.48 -18.01
N ASP A 57 3.31 -15.22 -18.87
CA ASP A 57 3.86 -16.54 -18.54
C ASP A 57 4.90 -16.46 -17.40
N GLU A 58 5.75 -15.44 -17.37
CA GLU A 58 6.72 -15.24 -16.30
C GLU A 58 6.03 -14.91 -14.96
N ALA A 59 5.14 -13.92 -14.96
CA ALA A 59 4.47 -13.42 -13.75
C ALA A 59 3.52 -14.46 -13.13
N THR A 60 2.78 -15.21 -13.94
CA THR A 60 1.90 -16.29 -13.45
C THR A 60 2.67 -17.45 -12.79
N ASN A 61 3.99 -17.52 -12.98
CA ASN A 61 4.86 -18.49 -12.33
C ASN A 61 5.46 -18.01 -11.00
N TYR A 62 5.29 -16.75 -10.59
CA TYR A 62 5.86 -16.24 -9.32
C TYR A 62 5.30 -17.00 -8.12
N VAL A 63 3.97 -17.13 -7.98
CA VAL A 63 3.36 -17.88 -6.87
C VAL A 63 3.86 -19.34 -6.78
N PRO A 64 3.87 -20.16 -7.85
CA PRO A 64 4.47 -21.50 -7.82
C PRO A 64 5.94 -21.52 -7.39
N GLN A 65 6.75 -20.56 -7.87
CA GLN A 65 8.18 -20.46 -7.52
C GLN A 65 8.37 -20.10 -6.05
N THR A 66 7.64 -19.09 -5.56
CA THR A 66 7.64 -18.66 -4.15
C THR A 66 7.19 -19.80 -3.23
N LEU A 67 6.14 -20.55 -3.60
CA LEU A 67 5.72 -21.73 -2.85
C LEU A 67 6.80 -22.83 -2.80
N ALA A 68 7.50 -23.07 -3.90
CA ALA A 68 8.57 -24.07 -3.95
C ALA A 68 9.77 -23.64 -3.09
N LYS A 69 10.15 -22.36 -3.16
CA LYS A 69 11.20 -21.74 -2.34
C LYS A 69 10.88 -21.86 -0.85
N LEU A 70 9.69 -21.41 -0.41
CA LEU A 70 9.27 -21.45 0.99
C LEU A 70 9.25 -22.88 1.57
N LYS A 71 8.83 -23.88 0.79
CA LYS A 71 8.85 -25.29 1.22
C LYS A 71 10.27 -25.82 1.51
N VAL A 72 11.26 -25.32 0.77
CA VAL A 72 12.65 -25.79 0.87
C VAL A 72 13.40 -25.00 1.94
N GLU A 73 13.26 -23.69 1.93
CA GLU A 73 14.03 -22.79 2.79
C GLU A 73 13.44 -22.68 4.21
N GLN A 74 12.11 -22.81 4.35
CA GLN A 74 11.37 -22.63 5.60
C GLN A 74 10.31 -23.71 5.82
N PRO A 75 10.69 -25.00 5.85
CA PRO A 75 9.73 -26.11 5.88
C PRO A 75 8.83 -26.12 7.13
N GLU A 76 9.33 -25.69 8.29
CA GLU A 76 8.54 -25.66 9.53
C GLU A 76 7.47 -24.56 9.50
N GLU A 77 7.84 -23.35 9.05
CA GLU A 77 6.95 -22.22 8.86
C GLU A 77 5.89 -22.54 7.80
N PHE A 78 6.32 -23.18 6.71
CA PHE A 78 5.44 -23.62 5.64
C PHE A 78 4.35 -24.55 6.15
N GLU A 79 4.70 -25.59 6.91
CA GLU A 79 3.68 -26.51 7.45
C GLU A 79 2.77 -25.82 8.49
N LYS A 80 3.26 -24.81 9.24
CA LYS A 80 2.43 -24.00 10.16
C LYS A 80 1.40 -23.13 9.43
N LEU A 81 1.74 -22.61 8.25
CA LEU A 81 0.91 -21.65 7.48
C LEU A 81 0.18 -22.26 6.30
N LYS A 82 0.40 -23.53 5.99
CA LYS A 82 -0.16 -24.22 4.83
C LYS A 82 -1.68 -24.10 4.68
N SER A 83 -2.41 -24.11 5.80
CA SER A 83 -3.86 -23.93 5.81
C SER A 83 -4.31 -22.50 5.50
N ASP A 84 -3.44 -21.51 5.73
CA ASP A 84 -3.72 -20.09 5.53
C ASP A 84 -3.38 -19.64 4.10
N ILE A 85 -2.55 -20.39 3.37
CA ILE A 85 -2.13 -20.09 1.98
C ILE A 85 -3.31 -19.79 1.05
N PRO A 86 -4.41 -20.57 1.01
CA PRO A 86 -5.55 -20.24 0.14
C PRO A 86 -6.15 -18.87 0.43
N THR A 87 -6.20 -18.47 1.71
CA THR A 87 -6.68 -17.14 2.12
C THR A 87 -5.69 -16.06 1.72
N MET A 88 -4.38 -16.29 1.91
CA MET A 88 -3.33 -15.36 1.46
C MET A 88 -3.43 -15.08 -0.04
N LEU A 89 -3.61 -16.12 -0.85
CA LEU A 89 -3.77 -15.98 -2.31
C LEU A 89 -5.09 -15.31 -2.68
N ALA A 90 -6.18 -15.62 -1.98
CA ALA A 90 -7.48 -15.02 -2.25
C ALA A 90 -7.49 -13.51 -1.96
N GLU A 91 -6.94 -13.10 -0.82
CA GLU A 91 -6.85 -11.68 -0.45
C GLU A 91 -5.79 -10.94 -1.26
N GLY A 92 -4.67 -11.60 -1.58
CA GLY A 92 -3.58 -11.03 -2.36
C GLY A 92 -3.93 -10.70 -3.81
N LYS A 93 -4.96 -11.36 -4.36
CA LYS A 93 -5.55 -11.05 -5.67
C LYS A 93 -6.34 -9.73 -5.70
N ASN A 94 -6.67 -9.15 -4.55
CA ASN A 94 -7.36 -7.86 -4.52
C ASN A 94 -6.44 -6.78 -5.09
N SER A 95 -7.02 -5.89 -5.91
CA SER A 95 -6.27 -4.79 -6.51
C SER A 95 -5.60 -3.93 -5.43
N GLU A 96 -4.32 -3.68 -5.63
CA GLU A 96 -3.60 -2.63 -4.91
C GLU A 96 -4.11 -1.25 -5.36
N PHE A 97 -4.01 -0.28 -4.45
CA PHE A 97 -4.22 1.12 -4.77
C PHE A 97 -2.86 1.78 -4.99
N ASP A 98 -2.56 2.11 -6.24
CA ASP A 98 -1.37 2.88 -6.61
C ASP A 98 -1.72 4.38 -6.70
N ILE A 99 -1.03 5.20 -5.90
CA ILE A 99 -1.15 6.67 -5.96
C ILE A 99 -0.08 7.30 -6.86
N GLY A 100 0.80 6.47 -7.40
CA GLY A 100 1.95 6.77 -8.23
C GLY A 100 2.90 7.75 -7.55
N LYS A 101 3.65 8.47 -8.39
CA LYS A 101 4.65 9.47 -7.97
C LYS A 101 4.08 10.69 -7.23
N LYS A 102 2.76 10.77 -7.06
CA LYS A 102 2.08 11.87 -6.35
C LYS A 102 2.22 11.75 -4.84
N TRP A 103 2.61 10.57 -4.33
CA TRP A 103 2.73 10.29 -2.90
C TRP A 103 3.59 11.32 -2.16
N ASN A 104 4.68 11.80 -2.76
CA ASN A 104 5.60 12.71 -2.10
C ASN A 104 4.96 14.08 -1.82
N ASN A 105 4.29 14.64 -2.84
CA ASN A 105 3.55 15.90 -2.69
C ASN A 105 2.34 15.73 -1.76
N LEU A 106 1.66 14.59 -1.82
CA LEU A 106 0.57 14.28 -0.89
C LEU A 106 1.06 14.15 0.54
N HIS A 107 2.20 13.49 0.78
CA HIS A 107 2.80 13.40 2.09
C HIS A 107 3.09 14.81 2.62
N LEU A 108 3.74 15.65 1.81
CA LEU A 108 4.03 17.04 2.17
C LEU A 108 2.77 17.84 2.51
N ILE A 109 1.69 17.67 1.75
CA ILE A 109 0.42 18.37 2.04
C ILE A 109 -0.28 17.79 3.26
N LEU A 110 -0.27 16.48 3.48
CA LEU A 110 -1.00 15.87 4.58
C LEU A 110 -0.29 16.04 5.93
N THR A 111 1.05 16.10 5.93
CA THR A 111 1.84 16.23 7.17
C THR A 111 2.42 17.62 7.38
N GLY A 112 2.54 18.42 6.33
CA GLY A 112 3.23 19.71 6.33
C GLY A 112 4.76 19.59 6.31
N THR A 113 5.32 18.38 6.18
CA THR A 113 6.76 18.10 6.17
C THR A 113 7.16 17.21 4.99
N ASN A 114 8.40 17.31 4.53
CA ASN A 114 8.90 16.41 3.49
C ASN A 114 9.10 14.98 4.04
N TYR A 115 9.26 14.01 3.13
CA TYR A 115 9.43 12.60 3.47
C TYR A 115 10.69 12.29 4.31
N SER A 116 11.71 13.16 4.25
CA SER A 116 12.94 13.02 5.03
C SER A 116 12.83 13.54 6.46
N THR A 117 11.72 14.21 6.81
CA THR A 117 11.46 14.68 8.17
C THR A 117 10.59 13.66 8.90
N PRO A 118 11.05 13.10 10.02
CA PRO A 118 10.23 12.17 10.81
C PRO A 118 8.92 12.83 11.29
N VAL A 119 7.80 12.16 11.02
CA VAL A 119 6.49 12.55 11.53
C VAL A 119 6.17 11.67 12.74
N PRO A 120 6.16 12.22 13.97
CA PRO A 120 6.19 11.42 15.20
C PRO A 120 4.87 10.70 15.51
N SER A 121 3.77 11.08 14.88
CA SER A 121 2.44 10.56 15.17
C SER A 121 1.68 10.32 13.88
N LEU A 122 0.85 9.27 13.85
CA LEU A 122 -0.01 8.97 12.72
C LEU A 122 -0.99 10.13 12.44
N ILE A 123 -1.59 10.69 13.50
CA ILE A 123 -2.49 11.85 13.45
C ILE A 123 -2.01 12.90 14.45
N GLY A 124 -2.05 14.17 14.09
CA GLY A 124 -1.69 15.25 15.01
C GLY A 124 -1.91 16.64 14.45
N LYS A 125 -1.09 17.59 14.91
CA LYS A 125 -0.99 18.94 14.34
C LYS A 125 0.45 19.20 13.96
N ASN A 126 0.67 19.79 12.80
CA ASN A 126 2.01 20.19 12.40
C ASN A 126 2.46 21.38 13.28
N LYS A 127 3.72 21.36 13.71
CA LYS A 127 4.25 22.35 14.66
C LYS A 127 4.39 23.74 14.05
N GLN A 128 4.66 23.83 12.76
CA GLN A 128 4.93 25.07 12.03
C GLN A 128 3.64 25.78 11.64
N ASP A 129 2.74 25.10 10.93
CA ASP A 129 1.52 25.70 10.38
C ASP A 129 0.27 25.55 11.28
N LYS A 130 0.36 24.73 12.34
CA LYS A 130 -0.76 24.41 13.26
C LYS A 130 -1.97 23.71 12.60
N LEU A 131 -1.89 23.37 11.32
CA LEU A 131 -2.90 22.62 10.60
C LEU A 131 -2.87 21.14 10.99
N PRO A 132 -3.99 20.40 10.80
CA PRO A 132 -4.02 18.96 11.02
C PRO A 132 -2.90 18.25 10.26
N SER A 133 -2.27 17.26 10.89
CA SER A 133 -1.24 16.43 10.28
C SER A 133 -1.72 14.99 10.23
N VAL A 134 -1.66 14.37 9.05
CA VAL A 134 -2.11 12.99 8.80
C VAL A 134 -1.00 12.24 8.06
N ASN A 135 -0.29 11.36 8.75
CA ASN A 135 0.79 10.57 8.16
C ASN A 135 0.23 9.31 7.46
N ALA A 136 -0.59 9.50 6.44
CA ALA A 136 -1.29 8.42 5.74
C ALA A 136 -0.40 7.60 4.77
N ILE A 137 0.84 8.01 4.52
CA ILE A 137 1.70 7.42 3.48
C ILE A 137 2.95 6.76 4.07
N LEU A 138 3.62 7.46 5.00
CA LEU A 138 4.84 6.99 5.66
C LEU A 138 4.57 6.61 7.12
N GLY A 139 3.30 6.49 7.50
CA GLY A 139 2.87 6.12 8.84
C GLY A 139 3.05 4.63 9.12
N GLY A 140 2.49 4.22 10.26
CA GLY A 140 2.45 2.82 10.66
C GLY A 140 3.78 2.29 11.18
N LYS A 141 3.81 0.98 11.35
CA LYS A 141 4.96 0.20 11.80
C LYS A 141 5.52 -0.59 10.62
N THR A 142 6.74 -1.08 10.76
CA THR A 142 7.40 -1.91 9.75
C THR A 142 7.33 -3.40 10.11
N ILE A 143 7.24 -4.23 9.08
CA ILE A 143 7.54 -5.66 9.11
C ILE A 143 8.96 -5.83 8.57
N ASP A 144 9.71 -6.80 9.07
CA ASP A 144 11.08 -7.11 8.62
C ASP A 144 11.05 -7.88 7.29
N TYR A 145 10.48 -7.23 6.27
CA TYR A 145 10.40 -7.70 4.90
C TYR A 145 10.83 -6.54 3.99
N GLU A 146 11.90 -6.73 3.24
CA GLU A 146 12.45 -5.69 2.35
C GLU A 146 11.66 -5.69 1.04
N THR A 147 11.09 -4.53 0.72
CA THR A 147 10.53 -4.22 -0.61
C THR A 147 11.59 -3.49 -1.43
N ASP A 148 11.32 -3.21 -2.71
CA ASP A 148 12.28 -2.54 -3.59
C ASP A 148 12.84 -1.21 -3.02
N ASN A 149 12.06 -0.54 -2.17
CA ASN A 149 12.42 0.76 -1.61
C ASN A 149 12.19 0.89 -0.10
N GLY A 150 12.56 -0.16 0.65
CA GLY A 150 12.59 -0.18 2.11
C GLY A 150 11.67 -1.24 2.71
N LEU A 151 11.58 -1.25 4.05
CA LEU A 151 10.74 -2.20 4.76
C LEU A 151 9.25 -2.01 4.49
N LEU A 152 8.54 -3.14 4.33
CA LEU A 152 7.08 -3.20 4.27
C LEU A 152 6.48 -2.54 5.51
N ARG A 153 5.53 -1.62 5.31
CA ARG A 153 4.81 -0.95 6.39
C ARG A 153 3.41 -1.49 6.51
N TYR A 154 2.84 -1.36 7.71
CA TYR A 154 1.45 -1.68 7.95
C TYR A 154 0.77 -0.69 8.90
N LEU A 155 -0.55 -0.62 8.75
CA LEU A 155 -1.48 -0.04 9.70
C LEU A 155 -2.43 -1.14 10.19
N THR A 156 -2.63 -1.19 11.50
CA THR A 156 -3.68 -2.01 12.11
C THR A 156 -5.08 -1.48 11.73
N VAL A 157 -6.12 -2.28 11.94
CA VAL A 157 -7.52 -1.88 11.69
C VAL A 157 -7.87 -0.56 12.38
N ASP A 158 -7.48 -0.39 13.64
CA ASP A 158 -7.72 0.84 14.40
C ASP A 158 -6.96 2.05 13.84
N GLU A 159 -5.73 1.84 13.38
CA GLU A 159 -4.92 2.88 12.77
C GLU A 159 -5.48 3.29 11.39
N VAL A 160 -5.96 2.34 10.59
CA VAL A 160 -6.68 2.62 9.33
C VAL A 160 -7.93 3.45 9.61
N LYS A 161 -8.74 3.08 10.61
CA LYS A 161 -9.93 3.84 11.04
C LYS A 161 -9.57 5.27 11.48
N GLN A 162 -8.49 5.43 12.24
CA GLN A 162 -8.00 6.75 12.67
C GLN A 162 -7.58 7.62 11.48
N VAL A 163 -6.83 7.05 10.53
CA VAL A 163 -6.39 7.75 9.30
C VAL A 163 -7.58 8.12 8.44
N ALA A 164 -8.51 7.19 8.18
CA ALA A 164 -9.72 7.44 7.42
C ALA A 164 -10.54 8.59 8.03
N GLN A 165 -10.71 8.59 9.36
CA GLN A 165 -11.41 9.66 10.05
C GLN A 165 -10.67 10.99 9.96
N ALA A 166 -9.34 11.01 10.09
CA ALA A 166 -8.54 12.23 10.00
C ALA A 166 -8.55 12.82 8.58
N LEU A 167 -8.41 11.99 7.55
CA LEU A 167 -8.54 12.39 6.14
C LEU A 167 -9.94 12.98 5.88
N SER A 168 -11.02 12.37 6.42
CA SER A 168 -12.37 12.92 6.25
C SER A 168 -12.56 14.34 6.83
N LYS A 169 -11.76 14.70 7.83
CA LYS A 169 -11.76 16.03 8.47
C LYS A 169 -10.74 16.99 7.84
N PHE A 170 -9.86 16.50 6.96
CA PHE A 170 -8.88 17.33 6.28
C PHE A 170 -9.55 18.05 5.10
N THR A 171 -9.87 19.32 5.32
CA THR A 171 -10.69 20.10 4.39
C THR A 171 -9.94 20.49 3.11
N GLN A 172 -10.67 20.80 2.04
CA GLN A 172 -10.08 21.40 0.84
C GLN A 172 -9.37 22.72 1.15
N ALA A 173 -9.84 23.48 2.14
CA ALA A 173 -9.19 24.73 2.57
C ALA A 173 -7.79 24.44 3.16
N ASN A 174 -7.67 23.46 4.06
CA ASN A 174 -6.37 23.02 4.59
C ASN A 174 -5.44 22.56 3.46
N PHE A 175 -5.99 21.84 2.48
CA PHE A 175 -5.24 21.35 1.32
C PHE A 175 -4.73 22.51 0.46
N LYS A 176 -5.58 23.48 0.13
CA LYS A 176 -5.23 24.70 -0.63
C LYS A 176 -4.17 25.53 0.09
N GLU A 177 -4.33 25.71 1.40
CA GLU A 177 -3.38 26.46 2.21
C GLU A 177 -1.98 25.83 2.20
N ARG A 178 -1.90 24.50 2.37
CA ARG A 178 -0.61 23.80 2.28
C ARG A 178 -0.06 23.73 0.88
N PHE A 179 -0.91 23.56 -0.13
CA PHE A 179 -0.47 23.58 -1.53
C PHE A 179 0.21 24.91 -1.88
N ALA A 180 -0.43 26.04 -1.53
CA ALA A 180 0.11 27.37 -1.80
C ALA A 180 1.38 27.67 -0.98
N SER A 181 1.37 27.37 0.33
CA SER A 181 2.50 27.69 1.22
C SER A 181 3.76 26.86 0.96
N LYS A 182 3.64 25.70 0.30
CA LYS A 182 4.78 24.84 -0.06
C LYS A 182 5.35 25.13 -1.45
N GLY A 183 4.88 26.18 -2.12
CA GLY A 183 5.39 26.58 -3.44
C GLY A 183 5.07 25.57 -4.55
N LEU A 184 4.00 24.79 -4.40
CA LEU A 184 3.50 23.95 -5.48
C LEU A 184 2.74 24.86 -6.47
N GLU A 185 3.28 25.03 -7.67
CA GLU A 185 2.78 26.04 -8.62
C GLU A 185 1.71 25.51 -9.57
N LYS A 186 1.64 24.19 -9.79
CA LYS A 186 0.76 23.56 -10.79
C LYS A 186 0.24 22.20 -10.32
N GLY A 187 -0.90 21.79 -10.87
CA GLY A 187 -1.45 20.45 -10.64
C GLY A 187 -2.29 20.31 -9.37
N PHE A 188 -2.84 21.41 -8.84
CA PHE A 188 -3.71 21.36 -7.66
C PHE A 188 -4.85 20.34 -7.84
N ASP A 189 -5.61 20.43 -8.94
CA ASP A 189 -6.77 19.56 -9.16
C ASP A 189 -6.37 18.09 -9.24
N ASN A 190 -5.34 17.77 -10.03
CA ASN A 190 -4.81 16.41 -10.15
C ASN A 190 -4.35 15.84 -8.80
N LEU A 191 -3.64 16.64 -8.00
CA LEU A 191 -3.17 16.22 -6.70
C LEU A 191 -4.30 16.09 -5.67
N TYR A 192 -5.29 16.98 -5.75
CA TYR A 192 -6.48 16.91 -4.91
C TYR A 192 -7.35 15.71 -5.26
N ASP A 193 -7.49 15.35 -6.54
CA ASP A 193 -8.19 14.15 -6.99
C ASP A 193 -7.49 12.89 -6.47
N ALA A 194 -6.16 12.82 -6.53
CA ALA A 194 -5.39 11.73 -5.94
C ALA A 194 -5.59 11.65 -4.42
N TYR A 195 -5.67 12.79 -3.73
CA TYR A 195 -6.04 12.84 -2.32
C TYR A 195 -7.46 12.29 -2.07
N LYS A 196 -8.44 12.63 -2.91
CA LYS A 196 -9.81 12.11 -2.80
C LYS A 196 -9.85 10.60 -3.02
N GLN A 197 -9.07 10.07 -3.96
CA GLN A 197 -8.91 8.63 -4.15
C GLN A 197 -8.31 7.95 -2.93
N LEU A 198 -7.21 8.50 -2.37
CA LEU A 198 -6.60 8.01 -1.13
C LEU A 198 -7.58 8.02 0.04
N GLN A 199 -8.32 9.12 0.22
CA GLN A 199 -9.34 9.24 1.25
C GLN A 199 -10.41 8.15 1.09
N ASN A 200 -10.92 7.95 -0.13
CA ASN A 200 -11.95 6.95 -0.41
C ASN A 200 -11.42 5.53 -0.17
N TYR A 201 -10.17 5.25 -0.54
CA TYR A 201 -9.54 3.95 -0.30
C TYR A 201 -9.45 3.65 1.20
N TYR A 202 -8.91 4.59 1.99
CA TYR A 202 -8.88 4.46 3.46
C TYR A 202 -10.26 4.27 4.08
N GLN A 203 -11.27 4.98 3.59
CA GLN A 203 -12.66 4.82 4.06
C GLN A 203 -13.23 3.44 3.75
N ASN A 204 -12.93 2.90 2.55
CA ASN A 204 -13.35 1.56 2.16
C ASN A 204 -12.69 0.49 3.04
N VAL A 205 -11.36 0.54 3.20
CA VAL A 205 -10.63 -0.43 4.03
C VAL A 205 -11.07 -0.35 5.49
N ALA A 206 -11.30 0.86 6.02
CA ALA A 206 -11.85 1.06 7.36
C ALA A 206 -13.26 0.47 7.53
N TYR A 207 -14.11 0.58 6.50
CA TYR A 207 -15.47 0.01 6.50
C TYR A 207 -15.45 -1.52 6.46
N GLN A 208 -14.49 -2.11 5.74
CA GLN A 208 -14.28 -3.56 5.70
C GLN A 208 -13.62 -4.12 6.97
N GLU A 209 -13.24 -3.25 7.91
CA GLU A 209 -12.49 -3.62 9.13
C GLU A 209 -11.16 -4.32 8.86
N ASN A 210 -10.55 -3.98 7.72
CA ASN A 210 -9.27 -4.53 7.30
C ASN A 210 -8.09 -3.68 7.80
N ALA A 211 -6.95 -4.35 7.92
CA ALA A 211 -5.66 -3.71 8.03
C ALA A 211 -5.13 -3.31 6.65
N MET A 212 -3.97 -2.67 6.59
CA MET A 212 -3.41 -2.16 5.34
C MET A 212 -1.90 -2.25 5.33
N PHE A 213 -1.34 -2.74 4.21
CA PHE A 213 0.07 -2.62 3.85
C PHE A 213 0.34 -1.35 3.06
N LEU A 214 1.54 -0.80 3.26
CA LEU A 214 2.07 0.36 2.53
C LEU A 214 3.51 0.07 2.12
N TYR A 215 3.82 0.24 0.85
CA TYR A 215 5.16 -0.01 0.31
C TYR A 215 5.45 0.88 -0.91
N PHE A 216 6.72 0.86 -1.34
CA PHE A 216 7.22 1.69 -2.43
C PHE A 216 7.93 0.84 -3.48
N GLY A 217 7.55 1.01 -4.73
CA GLY A 217 8.18 0.41 -5.93
C GLY A 217 8.90 1.45 -6.78
#